data_AF-A0A9X8YMT7-F1
#
_entry.id   AF-A0A9X8YMT7-F1
#
_cell.length_a   1.000
_cell.length_b   1.000
_cell.length_c   1.000
_cell.angle_alpha   90.00
_cell.angle_beta   90.00
_cell.angle_gamma   90.00
#
_symmetry.space_group_name_H-M   'P 1'
#
loop_
_entity.id
_entity.type
_entity.pdbx_description
1 polymer ?
#
loop_
_entity_poly.entity_id
_entity_poly.type
_entity_poly.pdbx_seq_one_letter_code
_entity_poly.pdbx_strand_id
1 'polypeptide(L)'
;MEVYTTENEQVDALRRFFAENGKALAVGVVLGIGALVGWRYWQSHENSNMMAASQSYQEASDRLAAGKPDDVAAAEKFVQANGNSYGVLAALQLAKHFVEQNDFAKAEQQLTLAQGQT
;
A
#
# COMPACT_ATOMS: atom_id res chain seq x y z
N MET A 1 43.22 -33.49 -12.97
CA MET A 1 43.94 -32.23 -13.24
C MET A 1 44.37 -32.32 -14.69
N GLU A 2 44.02 -31.44 -15.62
CA GLU A 2 43.81 -29.99 -15.51
C GLU A 2 42.76 -29.55 -16.55
N VAL A 3 41.87 -28.65 -16.13
CA VAL A 3 40.92 -27.96 -17.01
C VAL A 3 41.70 -26.83 -17.67
N TYR A 4 42.32 -27.11 -18.82
CA TYR A 4 42.84 -26.06 -19.71
C TYR A 4 41.77 -25.70 -20.72
N THR A 5 40.79 -24.89 -20.32
CA THR A 5 39.91 -24.23 -21.28
C THR A 5 40.66 -23.03 -21.83
N THR A 6 41.26 -23.16 -23.01
CA THR A 6 41.93 -22.02 -23.68
C THR A 6 40.92 -20.88 -23.85
N GLU A 7 41.34 -19.62 -23.71
CA GLU A 7 40.43 -18.45 -23.78
C GLU A 7 39.57 -18.46 -25.06
N ASN A 8 40.12 -18.96 -26.17
CA ASN A 8 39.43 -19.08 -27.45
C ASN A 8 38.24 -20.06 -27.40
N GLU A 9 38.37 -21.20 -26.71
CA GLU A 9 37.28 -22.18 -26.59
C GLU A 9 36.15 -21.70 -25.69
N GLN A 10 36.46 -20.90 -24.67
CA GLN A 10 35.43 -20.30 -23.80
C GLN A 10 34.59 -19.28 -24.56
N VAL A 11 35.22 -18.46 -25.40
CA VAL A 11 34.53 -17.47 -26.25
C VAL A 11 33.64 -18.15 -27.28
N ASP A 12 34.11 -19.22 -27.91
CA ASP A 12 33.31 -19.98 -28.88
C ASP A 12 32.11 -20.69 -28.24
N ALA A 13 32.27 -21.24 -27.04
CA ALA A 13 31.17 -21.83 -26.28
C ALA A 13 30.11 -20.79 -25.92
N LEU A 14 30.52 -19.60 -25.48
CA LEU A 14 29.60 -18.50 -25.18
C LEU A 14 28.89 -18.02 -26.44
N ARG A 15 29.61 -17.90 -27.56
CA ARG A 15 29.05 -17.47 -28.84
C ARG A 15 28.00 -18.45 -29.36
N ARG A 16 28.24 -19.75 -29.22
CA ARG A 16 27.26 -20.81 -29.54
C ARG A 16 26.05 -20.75 -28.62
N PHE A 17 26.27 -20.59 -27.32
CA PHE A 17 25.17 -20.47 -26.35
C PHE A 17 24.21 -19.33 -26.72
N PHE A 18 24.71 -18.13 -27.02
CA PHE A 18 23.87 -17.00 -27.44
C PHE A 18 23.26 -17.20 -28.83
N ALA A 19 23.97 -17.84 -29.77
CA ALA A 19 23.42 -18.15 -31.09
C ALA A 19 22.24 -19.14 -31.01
N GLU A 20 22.34 -20.14 -30.13
CA GLU A 20 21.33 -21.17 -29.93
C GLU A 20 20.15 -20.67 -29.06
N ASN A 21 20.45 -19.91 -27.99
CA ASN A 21 19.46 -19.52 -26.97
C ASN A 21 19.01 -18.06 -27.06
N GLY A 22 19.55 -17.27 -27.98
CA GLY A 22 19.32 -15.81 -28.05
C GLY A 22 17.85 -15.42 -28.11
N LYS A 23 17.00 -16.21 -28.80
CA LYS A 23 15.55 -15.98 -28.82
C LYS A 23 14.91 -16.20 -27.45
N ALA A 24 15.26 -17.29 -26.75
CA ALA A 24 14.75 -17.58 -25.42
C ALA A 24 15.23 -16.55 -24.38
N LEU A 25 16.49 -16.12 -24.47
CA LEU A 25 17.03 -15.04 -23.63
C LEU A 25 16.31 -13.72 -23.88
N ALA A 26 16.07 -13.35 -25.14
CA ALA A 26 15.31 -12.14 -25.47
C ALA A 26 13.89 -12.18 -24.90
N VAL A 27 13.19 -13.31 -25.05
CA VAL A 27 11.85 -13.50 -24.46
C VAL A 27 11.91 -13.41 -22.93
N GLY A 28 12.88 -14.05 -22.29
CA GLY A 28 13.07 -13.99 -20.84
C GLY A 28 13.32 -12.57 -20.34
N VAL A 29 14.13 -11.78 -21.05
CA VAL A 29 14.38 -10.37 -20.72
C VAL A 29 13.11 -9.55 -20.86
N VAL A 30 12.36 -9.69 -21.96
CA VAL A 30 11.11 -8.95 -22.18
C VAL A 30 10.08 -9.30 -21.10
N LEU A 31 9.91 -10.58 -20.78
CA LEU A 31 9.01 -11.02 -19.73
C LEU A 31 9.45 -10.51 -18.35
N GLY A 32 10.75 -10.56 -18.05
CA GLY A 32 11.30 -10.04 -16.80
C GLY A 32 11.07 -8.54 -16.63
N ILE A 33 11.34 -7.75 -17.67
CA ILE A 33 11.07 -6.30 -17.67
C ILE A 33 9.56 -6.05 -17.53
N GLY A 34 8.72 -6.76 -18.27
CA GLY A 34 7.27 -6.62 -18.19
C GLY A 34 6.73 -6.91 -16.78
N ALA A 35 7.20 -7.98 -16.15
CA ALA A 35 6.83 -8.33 -14.79
C ALA A 35 7.28 -7.26 -13.78
N LEU A 36 8.52 -6.77 -13.89
CA LEU A 36 9.05 -5.72 -13.01
C LEU A 36 8.27 -4.41 -13.15
N VAL A 37 8.00 -3.96 -14.38
CA VAL A 37 7.25 -2.73 -14.64
C VAL A 37 5.80 -2.88 -14.16
N GLY A 38 5.15 -4.01 -14.43
CA GLY A 38 3.80 -4.30 -13.96
C GLY A 38 3.70 -4.29 -12.42
N TRP A 39 4.63 -4.98 -11.76
CA TRP A 39 4.72 -4.98 -10.30
C TRP A 39 4.94 -3.57 -9.73
N ARG A 40 5.87 -2.81 -10.33
CA ARG A 40 6.19 -1.45 -9.88
C ARG A 40 5.02 -0.49 -10.06
N TYR A 41 4.25 -0.63 -11.14
CA TYR A 41 3.03 0.15 -11.38
C TYR A 41 1.97 -0.15 -10.32
N TRP A 42 1.69 -1.43 -10.08
CA TRP A 42 0.75 -1.85 -9.05
C TRP A 42 1.14 -1.34 -7.66
N GLN A 43 2.41 -1.51 -7.28
CA GLN A 43 2.92 -1.03 -5.99
C GLN A 43 2.87 0.51 -5.87
N SER A 44 3.15 1.23 -6.95
CA SER A 44 3.03 2.69 -6.95
C SER A 44 1.58 3.13 -6.77
N HIS A 45 0.62 2.43 -7.37
CA HIS A 45 -0.80 2.73 -7.23
C HIS A 45 -1.26 2.52 -5.78
N GLU A 46 -0.88 1.41 -5.17
CA GLU A 46 -1.18 1.12 -3.76
C GLU A 46 -0.56 2.17 -2.83
N ASN A 47 0.71 2.53 -3.05
CA ASN A 47 1.40 3.52 -2.23
C ASN A 47 0.75 4.92 -2.34
N SER A 48 0.31 5.31 -3.55
CA SER A 48 -0.42 6.56 -3.75
C SER A 48 -1.78 6.56 -3.02
N ASN A 49 -2.51 5.45 -3.04
CA ASN A 49 -3.76 5.33 -2.28
C ASN A 49 -3.51 5.42 -0.78
N MET A 50 -2.48 4.76 -0.25
CA MET A 50 -2.12 4.85 1.16
C MET A 50 -1.71 6.26 1.58
N MET A 51 -0.97 7.00 0.75
CA MET A 51 -0.61 8.39 1.02
C MET A 51 -1.86 9.29 1.04
N ALA A 52 -2.79 9.12 0.09
CA ALA A 52 -4.03 9.87 0.07
C ALA A 52 -4.93 9.58 1.30
N ALA A 53 -5.02 8.30 1.69
CA ALA A 53 -5.74 7.89 2.90
C ALA A 53 -5.09 8.47 4.18
N SER A 54 -3.75 8.49 4.25
CA SER A 54 -3.02 9.11 5.35
C SER A 54 -3.27 10.62 5.44
N GLN A 55 -3.21 11.33 4.31
CA GLN A 55 -3.44 12.78 4.29
C GLN A 55 -4.88 13.13 4.71
N SER A 56 -5.86 12.39 4.19
CA SER A 56 -7.27 12.60 4.54
C SER A 56 -7.57 12.25 6.00
N TYR A 57 -6.91 11.23 6.56
CA TYR A 57 -6.94 10.95 8.00
C TYR A 57 -6.35 12.10 8.82
N GLN A 58 -5.19 12.62 8.43
CA GLN A 58 -4.55 13.74 9.12
C GLN A 58 -5.48 14.96 9.16
N GLU A 59 -6.10 15.30 8.02
CA GLU A 59 -7.09 16.39 7.97
C GLU A 59 -8.30 16.14 8.87
N ALA A 60 -8.85 14.92 8.88
CA ALA A 60 -9.99 14.57 9.72
C ALA A 60 -9.63 14.66 11.21
N SER A 61 -8.45 14.18 11.60
CA SER A 61 -7.93 14.24 12.96
C SER A 61 -7.70 15.69 13.41
N ASP A 62 -7.09 16.52 12.57
CA ASP A 62 -6.81 17.94 12.89
C ASP A 62 -8.10 18.75 13.04
N ARG A 63 -9.10 18.48 12.20
CA ARG A 63 -10.43 19.09 12.31
C ARG A 63 -11.14 18.67 13.59
N LEU A 64 -11.15 17.38 13.91
CA LEU A 64 -11.76 16.89 15.15
C LEU A 64 -11.08 17.50 16.39
N ALA A 65 -9.75 17.67 16.36
CA ALA A 65 -9.00 18.35 17.41
C ALA A 65 -9.33 19.85 17.53
N ALA A 66 -9.73 20.50 16.44
CA ALA A 66 -10.19 21.90 16.44
C ALA A 66 -11.56 22.07 17.10
N GLY A 67 -12.32 20.98 17.30
CA GLY A 67 -13.48 20.92 18.19
C GLY A 67 -14.75 21.59 17.66
N LYS A 68 -14.90 21.79 16.34
CA LYS A 68 -16.16 22.33 15.80
C LYS A 68 -17.20 21.21 15.65
N PRO A 69 -18.50 21.50 15.85
CA PRO A 69 -19.56 20.50 15.70
C PRO A 69 -19.63 19.88 14.29
N ASP A 70 -19.37 20.67 13.25
CA ASP A 70 -19.37 20.23 11.85
C ASP A 70 -18.24 19.22 11.56
N ASP A 71 -17.18 19.22 12.36
CA ASP A 71 -16.02 18.34 12.17
C ASP A 71 -16.31 16.89 12.60
N VAL A 72 -17.26 16.69 13.53
CA VAL A 72 -17.73 15.36 13.95
C VAL A 72 -18.41 14.65 12.78
N ALA A 73 -19.33 15.32 12.08
CA ALA A 73 -20.03 14.75 10.95
C ALA A 73 -19.08 14.44 9.77
N ALA A 74 -18.04 15.25 9.58
CA ALA A 74 -17.00 14.98 8.59
C ALA A 74 -16.17 13.75 8.95
N ALA A 75 -15.77 13.60 10.22
CA ALA A 75 -15.06 12.44 10.71
C ALA A 75 -15.91 11.16 10.62
N GLU A 76 -17.21 11.22 10.93
CA GLU A 76 -18.12 10.08 10.79
C GLU A 76 -18.23 9.60 9.34
N LYS A 77 -18.34 10.54 8.39
CA LYS A 77 -18.29 10.22 6.95
C LYS A 77 -16.96 9.59 6.54
N PHE A 78 -15.85 10.08 7.10
CA PHE A 78 -14.53 9.51 6.83
C PHE A 78 -14.44 8.05 7.29
N VAL A 79 -14.93 7.73 8.50
CA VAL A 79 -14.99 6.36 9.04
C VAL A 79 -15.83 5.44 8.15
N GLN A 80 -16.98 5.92 7.65
CA GLN A 80 -17.84 5.13 6.76
C GLN A 80 -17.23 4.91 5.37
N ALA A 81 -16.44 5.88 4.87
CA ALA A 81 -15.82 5.80 3.56
C ALA A 81 -14.54 4.96 3.53
N ASN A 82 -13.89 4.74 4.68
CA ASN A 82 -12.58 4.09 4.76
C ASN A 82 -12.63 2.82 5.62
N GLY A 83 -12.75 1.65 5.00
CA GLY A 83 -12.64 0.36 5.68
C GLY A 83 -11.20 -0.13 5.89
N ASN A 84 -10.26 0.79 6.13
CA ASN A 84 -8.84 0.49 6.32
C ASN A 84 -8.39 0.94 7.72
N SER A 85 -7.11 0.76 8.05
CA SER A 85 -6.57 1.13 9.37
C SER A 85 -6.81 2.59 9.75
N TYR A 86 -6.89 3.51 8.77
CA TYR A 86 -7.17 4.92 9.04
C TYR A 86 -8.62 5.16 9.44
N GLY A 87 -9.57 4.40 8.87
CA GLY A 87 -10.98 4.42 9.32
C GLY A 87 -11.13 3.95 10.76
N VAL A 88 -10.43 2.87 11.13
CA VAL A 88 -10.37 2.37 12.51
C VAL A 88 -9.82 3.44 13.46
N LEU A 89 -8.70 4.07 13.10
CA LEU A 89 -8.11 5.14 13.93
C LEU A 89 -9.03 6.35 14.08
N ALA A 90 -9.71 6.76 13.01
CA ALA A 90 -10.67 7.85 13.05
C ALA A 90 -11.89 7.50 13.93
N ALA A 91 -12.37 6.26 13.86
CA ALA A 91 -13.45 5.77 14.72
C ALA A 91 -13.05 5.77 16.20
N LEU A 92 -11.81 5.38 16.52
CA LEU A 92 -11.27 5.46 17.88
C LEU A 92 -11.15 6.90 18.39
N GLN A 93 -10.73 7.84 17.53
CA GLN A 93 -10.69 9.26 17.89
C GLN A 93 -12.09 9.84 18.15
N LEU A 94 -13.07 9.50 17.30
CA LEU A 94 -14.47 9.87 17.52
C LEU A 94 -15.03 9.28 18.81
N ALA A 95 -14.72 8.02 19.10
CA ALA A 95 -15.12 7.39 20.35
C ALA A 95 -14.57 8.17 21.56
N LYS A 96 -13.29 8.54 21.53
CA LYS A 96 -12.68 9.38 22.58
C LYS A 96 -13.38 10.72 22.70
N HIS A 97 -13.65 11.40 21.58
CA HIS A 97 -14.35 12.68 21.56
C HIS A 97 -15.75 12.59 22.21
N PHE A 98 -16.51 11.54 21.92
CA PHE A 98 -17.82 11.33 22.55
C PHE A 98 -17.72 10.97 24.03
N VAL A 99 -16.69 10.24 24.46
CA VAL A 99 -16.40 10.02 25.89
C VAL A 99 -16.14 11.33 26.61
N GLU A 100 -15.35 12.24 26.03
CA GLU A 100 -15.07 13.57 26.61
C GLU A 100 -16.35 14.43 26.76
N GLN A 101 -17.36 14.18 25.91
CA GLN A 101 -18.67 14.81 25.99
C GLN A 101 -19.68 14.06 26.87
N ASN A 102 -19.29 12.94 27.48
CA ASN A 102 -20.18 12.01 28.20
C ASN A 102 -21.30 11.39 27.33
N ASP A 103 -21.16 11.39 26.01
CA ASP A 103 -22.06 10.71 25.08
C ASP A 103 -21.59 9.26 24.87
N PHE A 104 -21.79 8.43 25.90
CA PHE A 104 -21.29 7.05 25.90
C PHE A 104 -21.96 6.17 24.83
N ALA A 105 -23.20 6.47 24.44
CA ALA A 105 -23.91 5.73 23.40
C ALA A 105 -23.23 5.90 22.03
N LYS A 106 -22.87 7.14 21.66
CA LYS A 106 -22.11 7.36 20.42
C LYS A 106 -20.68 6.83 20.52
N ALA A 107 -20.05 6.92 21.69
CA ALA A 107 -18.72 6.34 21.88
C ALA A 107 -18.71 4.81 21.63
N GLU A 108 -19.70 4.09 22.18
CA GLU A 108 -19.87 2.65 21.96
C GLU A 108 -20.10 2.31 20.47
N GLN A 109 -20.92 3.11 19.78
CA GLN A 109 -21.17 2.94 18.35
C GLN A 109 -19.86 3.03 17.54
N GLN A 110 -19.04 4.04 17.83
CA GLN A 110 -17.77 4.24 17.13
C GLN A 110 -16.74 3.15 17.48
N LEU A 111 -16.70 2.67 18.72
CA LEU A 111 -15.86 1.54 19.11
C LEU A 111 -16.27 0.25 18.42
N THR A 112 -17.58 -0.01 18.29
CA THR A 112 -18.10 -1.17 17.58
C THR A 112 -17.75 -1.12 16.10
N LEU A 113 -17.83 0.06 15.48
CA LEU A 113 -17.38 0.27 14.10
C LEU A 113 -15.87 0.00 13.97
N ALA A 114 -15.05 0.50 14.89
CA ALA A 114 -13.61 0.26 14.90
C ALA A 114 -13.27 -1.25 15.02
N GLN A 115 -13.99 -1.99 15.88
CA GLN A 115 -13.81 -3.43 16.05
C GLN A 115 -14.27 -4.24 14.83
N GLY A 116 -15.31 -3.79 14.13
CA GLY A 116 -15.83 -4.49 12.94
C GLY A 116 -15.00 -4.30 11.67
N GLN A 117 -14.04 -3.36 11.68
CA GLN A 117 -13.18 -3.03 10.53
C GLN A 117 -11.78 -3.66 10.59
N THR A 118 -11.45 -4.41 11.66
CA THR A 118 -10.21 -5.20 11.79
C THR A 118 -10.41 -6.64 11.35
#